data_AF-A0A671UFY0-F1
#
_entry.id   AF-A0A671UFY0-F1
#
_cell.length_a   1.000
_cell.length_b   1.000
_cell.length_c   1.000
_cell.angle_alpha   90.00
_cell.angle_beta   90.00
_cell.angle_gamma   90.00
#
_symmetry.space_group_name_H-M   'P 1'
#
loop_
_entity.id
_entity.type
_entity.pdbx_description
1 polymer ?
#
loop_
_entity_poly.entity_id
_entity_poly.type
_entity_poly.pdbx_seq_one_letter_code
_entity_poly.pdbx_strand_id
1 'polypeptide(L)'
;MLMKVLSGVGITSCRGSSSKAATSPAENYNLARRRTLQVVVSALLTECGFESAEKVAVETLTEMMQSFISEIGRCAKAYCEHTARSVPTLSDTVVTLIEMGFNADTLPVYAKRSQRMVITAPPVTNPPVTPRALSAGQKRTHPAYIPSHFPEFPDPHTYIKTPTFREPVSDYQVVREKAATQRRDVERALTRFMAKTGETQSLFKDDITAFPLIAARPTSIPYLSALLPSELELQTLEETDSSEQDDQTDKTTSHTLHYDDPGNDKENSMLPPSGVVPSQKVTEDNVIDNPYLRPVKKPKVRRKK
;
A
#
# COMPACT_ATOMS: atom_id res chain seq x y z
N MET A 1 -26.07 -20.27 29.04
CA MET A 1 -26.89 -19.10 28.66
C MET A 1 -25.93 -17.97 28.32
N LEU A 2 -25.30 -18.05 27.15
CA LEU A 2 -24.42 -16.99 26.64
C LEU A 2 -25.31 -15.77 26.37
N MET A 3 -24.89 -14.58 26.80
CA MET A 3 -25.51 -13.33 26.37
C MET A 3 -25.70 -13.39 24.85
N LYS A 4 -26.96 -13.47 24.44
CA LYS A 4 -27.35 -13.48 23.04
C LYS A 4 -27.07 -12.07 22.54
N VAL A 5 -25.89 -11.86 21.97
CA VAL A 5 -25.68 -10.73 21.06
C VAL A 5 -26.63 -10.99 19.91
N LEU A 6 -27.84 -10.43 20.02
CA LEU A 6 -28.90 -10.53 19.04
C LEU A 6 -28.40 -9.87 17.75
N SER A 7 -27.86 -10.71 16.88
CA SER A 7 -27.75 -10.43 15.46
C SER A 7 -29.16 -10.46 14.87
N GLY A 8 -29.73 -9.27 14.66
CA GLY A 8 -30.74 -9.00 13.63
C GLY A 8 -32.16 -8.76 14.14
N VAL A 9 -32.72 -7.59 13.80
CA VAL A 9 -33.96 -7.41 13.02
C VAL A 9 -33.91 -5.99 12.43
N GLY A 10 -34.25 -5.88 11.14
CA GLY A 10 -34.13 -4.66 10.35
C GLY A 10 -35.09 -3.56 10.76
N ILE A 11 -34.54 -2.34 10.82
CA ILE A 11 -35.30 -1.09 10.73
C ILE A 11 -34.91 -0.46 9.39
N THR A 12 -35.88 -0.38 8.49
CA THR A 12 -35.78 0.37 7.24
C THR A 12 -35.63 1.86 7.56
N SER A 13 -34.40 2.37 7.44
CA SER A 13 -34.14 3.80 7.32
C SER A 13 -33.04 4.01 6.29
N CYS A 14 -33.42 4.69 5.21
CA CYS A 14 -32.57 5.16 4.13
C CYS A 14 -31.32 5.89 4.66
N ARG A 15 -30.14 5.29 4.50
CA ARG A 15 -28.85 5.96 4.64
C ARG A 15 -27.91 5.46 3.55
N GLY A 16 -27.23 6.42 2.93
CA GLY A 16 -26.48 6.27 1.69
C GLY A 16 -25.49 5.11 1.69
N SER A 17 -25.28 4.57 0.49
CA SER A 17 -24.23 3.62 0.16
C SER A 17 -22.86 4.24 0.42
N SER A 18 -22.38 4.17 1.66
CA SER A 18 -20.96 4.32 1.96
C SER A 18 -20.26 3.09 1.40
N SER A 19 -19.47 3.30 0.34
CA SER A 19 -18.53 2.32 -0.18
C SER A 19 -17.69 1.78 0.97
N LYS A 20 -17.70 0.45 1.16
CA LYS A 20 -16.75 -0.20 2.07
C LYS A 20 -15.37 0.03 1.46
N ALA A 21 -14.61 0.97 2.03
CA ALA A 21 -13.18 1.05 1.78
C ALA A 21 -12.61 -0.37 1.92
N ALA A 22 -11.87 -0.82 0.90
CA ALA A 22 -11.26 -2.14 0.89
C ALA A 22 -10.35 -2.25 2.12
N THR A 23 -10.88 -2.83 3.19
CA THR A 23 -10.23 -2.90 4.49
C THR A 23 -9.00 -3.76 4.29
N SER A 24 -7.82 -3.21 4.56
CA SER A 24 -6.58 -3.93 4.30
C SER A 24 -6.59 -5.27 5.05
N PRO A 25 -5.93 -6.33 4.55
CA PRO A 25 -5.84 -7.59 5.28
C PRO A 25 -5.40 -7.39 6.74
N ALA A 26 -4.49 -6.43 6.98
CA ALA A 26 -4.01 -6.04 8.31
C ALA A 26 -5.12 -5.46 9.21
N GLU A 27 -5.97 -4.57 8.70
CA GLU A 27 -7.10 -4.00 9.44
C GLU A 27 -8.12 -5.07 9.81
N ASN A 28 -8.39 -6.02 8.92
CA ASN A 28 -9.27 -7.15 9.20
C ASN A 28 -8.73 -8.02 10.37
N TYR A 29 -7.42 -8.23 10.44
CA TYR A 29 -6.79 -8.94 11.56
C TYR A 29 -6.89 -8.18 12.89
N ASN A 30 -6.65 -6.86 12.86
CA ASN A 30 -6.80 -6.00 14.04
C ASN A 30 -8.24 -6.02 14.57
N LEU A 31 -9.22 -5.92 13.67
CA LEU A 31 -10.64 -5.95 14.04
C LEU A 31 -11.05 -7.31 14.61
N ALA A 32 -10.52 -8.42 14.09
CA ALA A 32 -10.78 -9.76 14.62
C ALA A 32 -10.26 -9.94 16.06
N ARG A 33 -9.03 -9.47 16.35
CA ARG A 33 -8.48 -9.47 17.72
C ARG A 33 -9.30 -8.61 18.66
N ARG A 34 -9.71 -7.42 18.22
CA ARG A 34 -10.58 -6.54 18.99
C ARG A 34 -11.92 -7.21 19.33
N ARG A 35 -12.57 -7.86 18.36
CA ARG A 35 -13.81 -8.62 18.59
C ARG A 35 -13.61 -9.74 19.61
N THR A 36 -12.44 -10.38 19.62
CA THR A 36 -12.10 -11.39 20.62
C THR A 36 -12.04 -10.78 22.03
N LEU A 37 -11.43 -9.60 22.19
CA LEU A 37 -11.46 -8.87 23.47
C LEU A 37 -12.87 -8.48 23.89
N GLN A 38 -13.75 -8.10 22.96
CA GLN A 38 -15.16 -7.84 23.27
C GLN A 38 -15.88 -9.08 23.80
N VAL A 39 -15.58 -10.27 23.25
CA VAL A 39 -16.09 -11.55 23.77
C VAL A 39 -15.58 -11.81 25.19
N VAL A 40 -14.32 -11.49 25.48
CA VAL A 40 -13.75 -11.60 26.84
C VAL A 40 -14.50 -10.70 27.82
N VAL A 41 -14.70 -9.42 27.48
CA VAL A 41 -15.43 -8.47 28.33
C VAL A 41 -16.87 -8.94 28.56
N SER A 42 -17.55 -9.41 27.51
CA SER A 42 -18.92 -9.93 27.61
C SER A 42 -19.01 -11.17 28.49
N ALA A 43 -18.01 -12.06 28.42
CA ALA A 43 -17.90 -13.22 29.29
C ALA A 43 -17.76 -12.79 30.76
N LEU A 44 -16.86 -11.85 31.06
CA LEU A 44 -16.71 -11.31 32.42
C LEU A 44 -17.99 -10.65 32.96
N LEU A 45 -18.72 -9.90 32.11
CA LEU A 45 -20.01 -9.32 32.50
C LEU A 45 -21.07 -10.38 32.78
N THR A 46 -21.08 -11.47 31.99
CA THR A 46 -21.97 -12.61 32.22
C THR A 46 -21.65 -13.30 33.53
N GLU A 47 -20.35 -13.46 33.86
CA GLU A 47 -19.90 -14.03 35.14
C GLU A 47 -20.31 -13.16 36.34
N CYS A 48 -20.33 -11.83 36.19
CA CYS A 48 -20.84 -10.91 37.20
C CYS A 48 -22.38 -10.91 37.33
N GLY A 49 -23.10 -11.59 36.44
CA GLY A 49 -24.57 -11.71 36.48
C GLY A 49 -25.33 -10.58 35.78
N PHE A 50 -24.68 -9.80 34.90
CA PHE A 50 -25.39 -8.80 34.09
C PHE A 50 -26.20 -9.46 32.97
N GLU A 51 -27.48 -9.11 32.85
CA GLU A 51 -28.38 -9.62 31.79
C GLU A 51 -28.31 -8.78 30.50
N SER A 52 -28.09 -7.48 30.62
CA SER A 52 -27.97 -6.55 29.50
C SER A 52 -26.90 -5.49 29.75
N ALA A 53 -26.23 -5.03 28.70
CA ALA A 53 -25.27 -3.93 28.76
C ALA A 53 -25.40 -3.03 27.53
N GLU A 54 -25.10 -1.74 27.71
CA GLU A 54 -25.05 -0.80 26.60
C GLU A 54 -23.87 -1.12 25.68
N LYS A 55 -24.11 -1.15 24.36
CA LYS A 55 -23.09 -1.51 23.38
C LYS A 55 -21.88 -0.56 23.44
N VAL A 56 -22.11 0.74 23.56
CA VAL A 56 -21.04 1.75 23.63
C VAL A 56 -20.19 1.55 24.88
N ALA A 57 -20.82 1.27 26.03
CA ALA A 57 -20.08 0.99 27.27
C ALA A 57 -19.19 -0.25 27.16
N VAL A 58 -19.67 -1.34 26.53
CA VAL A 58 -18.87 -2.55 26.29
C VAL A 58 -17.70 -2.26 25.34
N GLU A 59 -17.90 -1.43 24.32
CA GLU A 59 -16.83 -0.99 23.42
C GLU A 59 -15.79 -0.16 24.18
N THR A 60 -16.20 0.81 25.01
CA THR A 60 -15.28 1.60 25.85
C THR A 60 -14.52 0.74 26.85
N LEU A 61 -15.17 -0.21 27.52
CA LEU A 61 -14.49 -1.15 28.42
C LEU A 61 -13.46 -2.01 27.69
N THR A 62 -13.72 -2.35 26.42
CA THR A 62 -12.75 -3.06 25.57
C THR A 62 -11.53 -2.18 25.27
N GLU A 63 -11.73 -0.88 24.99
CA GLU A 63 -10.64 0.10 24.82
C GLU A 63 -9.82 0.29 26.10
N MET A 64 -10.49 0.29 27.26
CA MET A 64 -9.81 0.38 28.55
C MET A 64 -8.99 -0.88 28.83
N MET A 65 -9.56 -2.06 28.55
CA MET A 65 -8.88 -3.35 28.73
C MET A 65 -7.61 -3.45 27.86
N GLN A 66 -7.69 -3.09 26.57
CA GLN A 66 -6.50 -3.13 25.71
C GLN A 66 -5.44 -2.10 26.14
N SER A 67 -5.88 -0.93 26.62
CA SER A 67 -4.98 0.13 27.10
C SER A 67 -4.27 -0.32 28.37
N PHE A 68 -4.99 -1.00 29.27
CA PHE A 68 -4.45 -1.59 30.48
C PHE A 68 -3.42 -2.69 30.18
N ILE A 69 -3.71 -3.61 29.26
CA ILE A 69 -2.75 -4.63 28.82
C ILE A 69 -1.48 -3.99 28.24
N SER A 70 -1.64 -2.94 27.44
CA SER A 70 -0.52 -2.19 26.86
C SER A 70 0.31 -1.47 27.93
N GLU A 71 -0.35 -0.91 28.95
CA GLU A 71 0.31 -0.24 30.07
C GLU A 71 1.14 -1.22 30.91
N ILE A 72 0.58 -2.40 31.24
CA ILE A 72 1.34 -3.47 31.91
C ILE A 72 2.60 -3.81 31.10
N GLY A 73 2.48 -3.94 29.77
CA GLY A 73 3.62 -4.22 28.89
C GLY A 73 4.67 -3.11 28.90
N ARG A 74 4.24 -1.84 28.88
CA ARG A 74 5.14 -0.67 28.96
C ARG A 74 5.89 -0.62 30.29
N CYS A 75 5.19 -0.77 31.41
CA CYS A 75 5.77 -0.76 32.74
C CYS A 75 6.74 -1.94 32.93
N ALA A 76 6.33 -3.16 32.58
CA ALA A 76 7.18 -4.34 32.71
C ALA A 76 8.46 -4.25 31.86
N LYS A 77 8.36 -3.64 30.67
CA LYS A 77 9.52 -3.35 29.81
C LYS A 77 10.46 -2.33 30.47
N ALA A 78 9.94 -1.23 31.00
CA ALA A 78 10.75 -0.24 31.69
C ALA A 78 11.51 -0.87 32.89
N TYR A 79 10.84 -1.71 33.67
CA TYR A 79 11.46 -2.44 34.79
C TYR A 79 12.58 -3.39 34.35
N CYS A 80 12.39 -4.15 33.26
CA CYS A 80 13.47 -5.04 32.81
C CYS A 80 14.67 -4.25 32.24
N GLU A 81 14.41 -3.13 31.57
CA GLU A 81 15.44 -2.23 31.03
C GLU A 81 16.29 -1.58 32.15
N HIS A 82 15.72 -1.27 33.31
CA HIS A 82 16.49 -0.80 34.49
C HIS A 82 17.56 -1.80 34.94
N THR A 83 17.39 -3.08 34.63
CA THR A 83 18.36 -4.15 34.94
C THR A 83 19.17 -4.60 33.71
N ALA A 84 19.17 -3.79 32.63
CA ALA A 84 19.81 -4.09 31.35
C ALA A 84 19.33 -5.39 30.68
N ARG A 85 18.11 -5.85 30.99
CA ARG A 85 17.47 -7.02 30.36
C ARG A 85 16.44 -6.57 29.33
N SER A 86 16.33 -7.32 28.24
CA SER A 86 15.32 -7.09 27.20
C SER A 86 14.05 -7.92 27.36
N VAL A 87 14.09 -8.96 28.19
CA VAL A 87 12.96 -9.87 28.42
C VAL A 87 12.47 -9.73 29.88
N PRO A 88 11.21 -9.32 30.10
CA PRO A 88 10.61 -9.30 31.42
C PRO A 88 10.51 -10.71 32.01
N THR A 89 10.88 -10.83 33.29
CA THR A 89 10.72 -12.03 34.11
C THR A 89 9.45 -11.96 34.95
N LEU A 90 9.06 -13.08 35.56
CA LEU A 90 7.89 -13.14 36.44
C LEU A 90 7.96 -12.08 37.56
N SER A 91 9.12 -11.89 38.18
CA SER A 91 9.31 -10.89 39.24
C SER A 91 9.03 -9.47 38.74
N ASP A 92 9.45 -9.14 37.51
CA ASP A 92 9.19 -7.82 36.92
C ASP A 92 7.68 -7.59 36.73
N THR A 93 6.94 -8.63 36.32
CA THR A 93 5.47 -8.55 36.18
C THR A 93 4.75 -8.41 37.53
N VAL A 94 5.22 -9.09 38.58
CA VAL A 94 4.65 -8.95 39.93
C VAL A 94 4.86 -7.55 40.47
N VAL A 95 6.08 -7.00 40.34
CA VAL A 95 6.38 -5.62 40.75
C VAL A 95 5.54 -4.63 39.94
N THR A 96 5.40 -4.84 38.64
CA THR A 96 4.55 -4.01 37.77
C THR A 96 3.10 -4.00 38.23
N LEU A 97 2.52 -5.16 38.57
CA LEU A 97 1.15 -5.25 39.06
C LEU A 97 0.96 -4.52 40.40
N ILE A 98 1.93 -4.66 41.32
CA ILE A 98 1.90 -3.97 42.62
C ILE A 98 1.99 -2.46 42.43
N GLU A 99 2.87 -1.98 41.54
CA GLU A 99 3.01 -0.55 41.21
C GLU A 99 1.73 0.03 40.61
N MET A 100 1.04 -0.75 39.77
CA MET A 100 -0.27 -0.37 39.22
C MET A 100 -1.43 -0.46 40.24
N GLY A 101 -1.13 -0.77 41.50
CA GLY A 101 -2.11 -0.82 42.60
C GLY A 101 -2.90 -2.13 42.70
N PHE A 102 -2.41 -3.22 42.11
CA PHE A 102 -3.07 -4.52 42.12
C PHE A 102 -2.48 -5.46 43.18
N ASN A 103 -3.35 -6.07 43.99
CA ASN A 103 -2.95 -7.05 44.99
C ASN A 103 -2.77 -8.45 44.38
N ALA A 104 -1.52 -8.83 44.11
CA ALA A 104 -1.14 -10.11 43.49
C ALA A 104 -1.58 -11.35 44.30
N ASP A 105 -1.75 -11.24 45.62
CA ASP A 105 -2.14 -12.37 46.49
C ASP A 105 -3.57 -12.87 46.20
N THR A 106 -4.39 -12.04 45.56
CA THR A 106 -5.76 -12.40 45.18
C THR A 106 -5.83 -13.26 43.91
N LEU A 107 -4.77 -13.32 43.10
CA LEU A 107 -4.75 -14.05 41.83
C LEU A 107 -5.02 -15.55 41.96
N PRO A 108 -4.43 -16.28 42.92
CA PRO A 108 -4.71 -17.70 43.07
C PRO A 108 -6.18 -17.97 43.46
N VAL A 109 -6.79 -17.08 44.23
CA VAL A 109 -8.20 -17.17 44.62
C VAL A 109 -9.09 -16.89 43.40
N TYR A 110 -8.82 -15.80 42.68
CA TYR A 110 -9.51 -15.48 41.43
C TYR A 110 -9.36 -16.59 40.39
N ALA A 111 -8.20 -17.25 40.33
CA ALA A 111 -7.97 -18.39 39.47
C ALA A 111 -8.89 -19.58 39.84
N LYS A 112 -9.18 -19.84 41.11
CA LYS A 112 -10.02 -20.99 41.51
C LYS A 112 -11.52 -20.80 41.29
N ARG A 113 -11.96 -19.67 40.71
CA ARG A 113 -13.38 -19.37 40.46
C ARG A 113 -14.04 -20.45 39.59
N SER A 114 -15.27 -20.83 39.93
CA SER A 114 -16.02 -21.91 39.27
C SER A 114 -16.70 -21.49 37.97
N GLN A 115 -17.10 -20.22 37.86
CA GLN A 115 -17.78 -19.65 36.69
C GLN A 115 -16.81 -19.28 35.56
N ARG A 116 -15.77 -20.09 35.28
CA ARG A 116 -14.85 -19.80 34.18
C ARG A 116 -15.55 -20.03 32.85
N MET A 117 -15.88 -18.95 32.15
CA MET A 117 -16.28 -19.07 30.75
C MET A 117 -15.05 -19.38 29.90
N VAL A 118 -15.08 -20.48 29.16
CA VAL A 118 -14.01 -20.83 28.21
C VAL A 118 -14.15 -19.94 26.99
N ILE A 119 -13.14 -19.11 26.75
CA ILE A 119 -13.07 -18.25 25.57
C ILE A 119 -12.43 -19.07 24.46
N THR A 120 -13.19 -19.35 23.40
CA THR A 120 -12.65 -20.01 22.21
C THR A 120 -11.54 -19.16 21.63
N ALA A 121 -10.37 -19.77 21.43
CA ALA A 121 -9.24 -19.07 20.82
C ALA A 121 -9.65 -18.49 19.45
N PRO A 122 -9.19 -17.28 19.11
CA PRO A 122 -9.47 -16.71 17.80
C PRO A 122 -8.96 -17.65 16.71
N PRO A 123 -9.70 -17.85 15.61
CA PRO A 123 -9.22 -18.66 14.51
C PRO A 123 -7.91 -18.07 13.99
N VAL A 124 -6.85 -18.88 14.00
CA VAL A 124 -5.56 -18.49 13.42
C VAL A 124 -5.77 -18.39 11.92
N THR A 125 -5.80 -17.17 11.41
CA THR A 125 -5.83 -16.91 9.97
C THR A 125 -4.42 -17.15 9.46
N ASN A 126 -4.23 -18.17 8.63
CA ASN A 126 -2.95 -18.37 7.95
C ASN A 126 -2.59 -17.08 7.18
N PRO A 127 -1.34 -16.62 7.22
CA PRO A 127 -0.92 -15.53 6.36
C PRO A 127 -1.25 -15.90 4.91
N PRO A 128 -1.67 -14.94 4.06
CA PRO A 128 -1.93 -15.22 2.67
C PRO A 128 -0.68 -15.88 2.08
N VAL A 129 -0.83 -17.09 1.56
CA VAL A 129 0.26 -17.73 0.82
C VAL A 129 0.51 -16.85 -0.39
N THR A 130 1.64 -16.15 -0.40
CA THR A 130 2.05 -15.44 -1.61
C THR A 130 2.25 -16.49 -2.68
N PRO A 131 1.49 -16.45 -3.79
CA PRO A 131 1.65 -17.42 -4.85
C PRO A 131 3.11 -17.35 -5.30
N ARG A 132 3.78 -18.51 -5.37
CA ARG A 132 5.15 -18.57 -5.88
C ARG A 132 5.12 -18.02 -7.30
N ALA A 133 5.86 -16.95 -7.53
CA ALA A 133 6.10 -16.45 -8.88
C ALA A 133 6.65 -17.60 -9.72
N LEU A 134 6.10 -17.75 -10.93
CA LEU A 134 6.65 -18.67 -11.92
C LEU A 134 8.08 -18.20 -12.21
N SER A 135 9.08 -19.03 -11.94
CA SER A 135 10.46 -18.72 -12.29
C SER A 135 10.70 -19.15 -13.73
N ALA A 136 11.12 -18.21 -14.56
CA ALA A 136 11.44 -18.39 -15.96
C ALA A 136 12.97 -18.32 -16.16
N GLY A 137 13.55 -19.43 -16.59
CA GLY A 137 14.97 -19.51 -16.89
C GLY A 137 15.86 -19.77 -15.68
N GLN A 138 17.17 -19.74 -15.89
CA GLN A 138 18.17 -20.00 -14.85
C GLN A 138 18.48 -18.68 -14.14
N LYS A 139 18.12 -18.57 -12.85
CA LYS A 139 18.51 -17.43 -12.03
C LYS A 139 20.04 -17.33 -11.97
N ARG A 140 20.57 -16.12 -12.16
CA ARG A 140 22.00 -15.87 -11.99
C ARG A 140 22.36 -16.01 -10.51
N THR A 141 23.44 -16.72 -10.22
CA THR A 141 24.02 -16.74 -8.87
C THR A 141 24.78 -15.45 -8.61
N HIS A 142 24.87 -15.06 -7.34
CA HIS A 142 25.69 -13.94 -6.92
C HIS A 142 27.15 -14.13 -7.35
N PRO A 143 27.77 -13.14 -8.02
CA PRO A 143 29.21 -13.07 -8.22
C PRO A 143 29.96 -13.13 -6.88
N ALA A 144 31.23 -13.54 -6.90
CA ALA A 144 32.04 -13.73 -5.69
C ALA A 144 32.22 -12.47 -4.82
N TYR A 145 32.04 -11.27 -5.39
CA TYR A 145 32.10 -9.99 -4.67
C TYR A 145 30.77 -9.60 -3.98
N ILE A 146 29.68 -10.33 -4.21
CA ILE A 146 28.39 -10.11 -3.56
C ILE A 146 28.20 -11.21 -2.50
N PRO A 147 28.09 -10.86 -1.21
CA PRO A 147 27.86 -11.85 -0.16
C PRO A 147 26.56 -12.63 -0.38
N SER A 148 26.58 -13.93 -0.07
CA SER A 148 25.43 -14.83 -0.27
C SER A 148 24.21 -14.53 0.60
N HIS A 149 24.33 -13.68 1.63
CA HIS A 149 23.20 -13.25 2.47
C HIS A 149 22.34 -12.14 1.84
N PHE A 150 22.79 -11.55 0.72
CA PHE A 150 21.97 -10.61 -0.02
C PHE A 150 20.84 -11.34 -0.75
N PRO A 151 19.69 -10.66 -0.96
CA PRO A 151 18.57 -11.22 -1.72
C PRO A 151 19.03 -11.69 -3.10
N GLU A 152 18.47 -12.80 -3.58
CA GLU A 152 18.73 -13.31 -4.93
C GLU A 152 18.42 -12.25 -5.99
N PHE A 153 19.12 -12.33 -7.14
CA PHE A 153 18.74 -11.50 -8.27
C PHE A 153 17.28 -11.78 -8.70
N PRO A 154 16.56 -10.75 -9.20
CA PRO A 154 15.25 -10.95 -9.81
C PRO A 154 15.28 -12.01 -10.90
N ASP A 155 14.11 -12.53 -11.26
CA ASP A 155 14.01 -13.53 -12.32
C ASP A 155 14.51 -12.94 -13.66
N PRO A 156 15.19 -13.72 -14.53
CA PRO A 156 15.75 -13.23 -15.79
C PRO A 156 14.78 -12.42 -16.65
N HIS A 157 13.48 -12.77 -16.66
CA HIS A 157 12.47 -12.03 -17.41
C HIS A 157 12.33 -10.55 -16.99
N THR A 158 12.83 -10.19 -15.81
CA THR A 158 12.71 -8.85 -15.21
C THR A 158 13.71 -7.88 -15.83
N TYR A 159 14.88 -8.36 -16.25
CA TYR A 159 15.98 -7.51 -16.74
C TYR A 159 16.64 -8.02 -18.02
N ILE A 160 16.30 -9.22 -18.48
CA ILE A 160 16.79 -9.78 -19.75
C ILE A 160 15.65 -9.69 -20.77
N LYS A 161 15.83 -8.84 -21.79
CA LYS A 161 14.93 -8.80 -22.95
C LYS A 161 15.01 -10.15 -23.65
N THR A 162 13.93 -10.93 -23.57
CA THR A 162 13.82 -12.18 -24.33
C THR A 162 13.54 -11.83 -25.78
N PRO A 163 14.40 -12.21 -26.75
CA PRO A 163 14.15 -11.94 -28.16
C PRO A 163 12.87 -12.65 -28.58
N THR A 164 11.84 -11.88 -28.91
CA THR A 164 10.58 -12.40 -29.46
C THR A 164 10.62 -12.30 -30.97
N PHE A 165 10.04 -13.30 -31.66
CA PHE A 165 9.98 -13.32 -33.14
C PHE A 165 9.30 -12.07 -33.73
N ARG A 166 8.35 -11.48 -32.99
CA ARG A 166 7.81 -10.15 -33.28
C ARG A 166 8.19 -9.25 -32.13
N GLU A 167 9.02 -8.26 -32.41
CA GLU A 167 9.29 -7.23 -31.42
C GLU A 167 8.02 -6.39 -31.19
N PRO A 168 7.65 -6.13 -29.93
CA PRO A 168 6.63 -5.14 -29.64
C PRO A 168 7.05 -3.79 -30.22
N VAL A 169 6.10 -3.06 -30.80
CA VAL A 169 6.35 -1.71 -31.31
C VAL A 169 6.73 -0.83 -30.11
N SER A 170 8.03 -0.52 -29.99
CA SER A 170 8.59 0.31 -28.92
C SER A 170 8.71 1.79 -29.32
N ASP A 171 8.39 2.13 -30.56
CA ASP A 171 8.38 3.50 -31.05
C ASP A 171 7.33 4.32 -30.30
N TYR A 172 7.83 5.20 -29.43
CA TYR A 172 7.02 6.07 -28.58
C TYR A 172 5.91 6.81 -29.31
N GLN A 173 6.22 7.33 -30.51
CA GLN A 173 5.27 8.05 -31.33
C GLN A 173 4.11 7.15 -31.76
N VAL A 174 4.42 5.93 -32.23
CA VAL A 174 3.42 4.96 -32.70
C VAL A 174 2.57 4.45 -31.54
N VAL A 175 3.17 4.18 -30.39
CA VAL A 175 2.45 3.74 -29.18
C VAL A 175 1.47 4.82 -28.72
N ARG A 176 1.91 6.08 -28.64
CA ARG A 176 1.04 7.19 -28.25
C ARG A 176 -0.06 7.47 -29.27
N GLU A 177 0.25 7.40 -30.57
CA GLU A 177 -0.74 7.55 -31.64
C GLU A 177 -1.82 6.46 -31.56
N LYS A 178 -1.41 5.20 -31.33
CA LYS A 178 -2.34 4.08 -31.17
C LYS A 178 -3.22 4.24 -29.92
N ALA A 179 -2.63 4.63 -28.78
CA ALA A 179 -3.38 4.88 -27.55
C ALA A 179 -4.38 6.03 -27.70
N ALA A 180 -3.97 7.13 -28.33
CA ALA A 180 -4.85 8.26 -28.62
C ALA A 180 -6.00 7.89 -29.58
N THR A 181 -5.69 7.08 -30.61
CA THR A 181 -6.69 6.58 -31.55
C THR A 181 -7.70 5.68 -30.85
N GLN A 182 -7.23 4.74 -30.02
CA GLN A 182 -8.10 3.87 -29.22
C GLN A 182 -8.98 4.68 -28.26
N ARG A 183 -8.43 5.70 -27.58
CA ARG A 183 -9.22 6.59 -26.70
C ARG A 183 -10.33 7.30 -27.48
N ARG A 184 -10.02 7.83 -28.67
CA ARG A 184 -10.99 8.49 -29.55
C ARG A 184 -12.08 7.53 -30.04
N ASP A 185 -11.70 6.30 -30.38
CA ASP A 185 -12.66 5.29 -30.86
C ASP A 185 -13.60 4.84 -29.74
N VAL A 186 -13.09 4.64 -28.52
CA VAL A 186 -13.90 4.35 -27.33
C VAL A 186 -14.85 5.49 -27.02
N GLU A 187 -14.39 6.74 -27.03
CA GLU A 187 -15.22 7.94 -26.81
C GLU A 187 -16.35 8.02 -27.85
N ARG A 188 -16.03 7.82 -29.14
CA ARG A 188 -17.03 7.80 -30.22
C ARG A 188 -18.01 6.66 -30.08
N ALA A 189 -17.54 5.47 -29.72
CA ALA A 189 -18.40 4.30 -29.53
C ALA A 189 -19.37 4.52 -28.38
N LEU A 190 -18.89 5.03 -27.24
CA LEU A 190 -19.73 5.35 -26.08
C LEU A 190 -20.73 6.45 -26.40
N THR A 191 -20.29 7.53 -27.06
CA THR A 191 -21.17 8.63 -27.49
C THR A 191 -22.30 8.11 -28.39
N ARG A 192 -21.98 7.28 -29.38
CA ARG A 192 -22.98 6.67 -30.28
C ARG A 192 -23.92 5.73 -29.53
N PHE A 193 -23.41 4.97 -28.57
CA PHE A 193 -24.22 4.07 -27.76
C PHE A 193 -25.23 4.86 -26.89
N MET A 194 -24.77 5.90 -26.19
CA MET A 194 -25.63 6.77 -25.39
C MET A 194 -26.65 7.52 -26.25
N ALA A 195 -26.23 8.04 -27.40
CA ALA A 195 -27.14 8.69 -28.34
C ALA A 195 -28.20 7.72 -28.91
N LYS A 196 -27.89 6.43 -29.06
CA LYS A 196 -28.86 5.43 -29.56
C LYS A 196 -29.82 4.92 -28.49
N THR A 197 -29.40 4.93 -27.22
CA THR A 197 -30.16 4.35 -26.09
C THR A 197 -30.92 5.38 -25.27
N GLY A 198 -30.46 6.64 -25.26
CA GLY A 198 -31.05 7.72 -24.50
C GLY A 198 -31.89 8.68 -25.33
N GLU A 199 -32.42 9.70 -24.65
CA GLU A 199 -33.08 10.83 -25.29
C GLU A 199 -32.05 11.67 -26.04
N THR A 200 -32.38 12.06 -27.28
CA THR A 200 -31.50 12.87 -28.12
C THR A 200 -32.18 14.13 -28.62
N GLN A 201 -31.37 15.16 -28.86
CA GLN A 201 -31.77 16.38 -29.53
C GLN A 201 -30.89 16.54 -30.78
N SER A 202 -31.53 16.78 -31.93
CA SER A 202 -30.81 17.04 -33.17
C SER A 202 -30.47 18.52 -33.32
N LEU A 203 -29.29 18.81 -33.84
CA LEU A 203 -28.90 20.15 -34.26
C LEU A 203 -29.66 20.63 -35.50
N PHE A 204 -29.99 19.72 -36.42
CA PHE A 204 -30.65 20.02 -37.68
C PHE A 204 -32.02 19.34 -37.75
N LYS A 205 -33.03 20.08 -38.19
CA LYS A 205 -34.39 19.55 -38.34
C LYS A 205 -34.50 18.52 -39.46
N ASP A 206 -33.68 18.68 -40.50
CA ASP A 206 -33.75 17.88 -41.73
C ASP A 206 -32.83 16.65 -41.70
N ASP A 207 -31.80 16.64 -40.85
CA ASP A 207 -30.89 15.51 -40.66
C ASP A 207 -30.73 15.18 -39.18
N ILE A 208 -31.65 14.35 -38.70
CA ILE A 208 -31.71 13.88 -37.32
C ILE A 208 -30.59 12.85 -37.03
N THR A 209 -29.93 12.32 -38.07
CA THR A 209 -28.98 11.21 -37.95
C THR A 209 -27.52 11.62 -37.95
N ALA A 210 -27.18 12.77 -38.54
CA ALA A 210 -25.79 13.22 -38.65
C ALA A 210 -25.17 13.59 -37.29
N PHE A 211 -25.95 14.22 -36.40
CA PHE A 211 -25.45 14.72 -35.10
C PHE A 211 -26.47 14.55 -33.96
N PRO A 212 -26.73 13.32 -33.50
CA PRO A 212 -27.62 13.07 -32.37
C PRO A 212 -26.91 13.45 -31.06
N LEU A 213 -27.25 14.62 -30.50
CA LEU A 213 -26.72 15.06 -29.21
C LEU A 213 -27.53 14.44 -28.07
N ILE A 214 -26.85 14.05 -26.99
CA ILE A 214 -27.51 13.53 -25.78
C ILE A 214 -28.32 14.67 -25.15
N ALA A 215 -29.61 14.44 -24.90
CA ALA A 215 -30.49 15.44 -24.31
C ALA A 215 -30.06 15.78 -22.87
N ALA A 216 -30.13 17.06 -22.51
CA ALA A 216 -29.81 17.51 -21.17
C ALA A 216 -30.85 16.98 -20.17
N ARG A 217 -30.39 16.26 -19.15
CA ARG A 217 -31.25 15.77 -18.07
C ARG A 217 -31.11 16.69 -16.85
N PRO A 218 -32.14 17.49 -16.50
CA PRO A 218 -32.06 18.37 -15.33
C PRO A 218 -31.95 17.53 -14.06
N THR A 219 -30.97 17.84 -13.21
CA THR A 219 -30.79 17.25 -11.89
C THR A 219 -31.22 18.24 -10.81
N SER A 220 -31.73 17.75 -9.69
CA SER A 220 -32.16 18.61 -8.57
C SER A 220 -30.99 19.28 -7.83
N ILE A 221 -29.77 18.72 -7.95
CA ILE A 221 -28.56 19.19 -7.27
C ILE A 221 -27.37 19.22 -8.26
N PRO A 222 -27.31 20.22 -9.17
CA PRO A 222 -26.33 20.23 -10.26
C PRO A 222 -24.88 20.47 -9.81
N TYR A 223 -24.69 21.21 -8.72
CA TYR A 223 -23.35 21.55 -8.21
C TYR A 223 -22.60 20.34 -7.68
N LEU A 224 -23.31 19.32 -7.18
CA LEU A 224 -22.67 18.15 -6.58
C LEU A 224 -21.94 17.31 -7.64
N SER A 225 -22.54 17.07 -8.80
CA SER A 225 -21.90 16.33 -9.89
C SER A 225 -20.80 17.11 -10.62
N ALA A 226 -20.84 18.44 -10.57
CA ALA A 226 -19.83 19.28 -11.23
C ALA A 226 -18.59 19.52 -10.35
N LEU A 227 -18.74 19.47 -9.02
CA LEU A 227 -17.66 19.70 -8.06
C LEU A 227 -17.01 18.42 -7.54
N LEU A 228 -17.72 17.29 -7.58
CA LEU A 228 -17.15 16.01 -7.18
C LEU A 228 -16.41 15.37 -8.36
N PRO A 229 -15.17 14.89 -8.15
CA PRO A 229 -14.48 14.09 -9.12
C PRO A 229 -15.35 12.91 -9.54
N SER A 230 -15.43 12.65 -10.84
CA SER A 230 -16.07 11.43 -11.31
C SER A 230 -15.29 10.20 -10.83
N GLU A 231 -15.96 9.07 -10.66
CA GLU A 231 -15.32 7.81 -10.30
C GLU A 231 -14.20 7.44 -11.29
N LEU A 232 -14.38 7.77 -12.57
CA LEU A 232 -13.37 7.61 -13.61
C LEU A 232 -12.16 8.53 -13.40
N GLU A 233 -12.35 9.78 -12.99
CA GLU A 233 -11.25 10.70 -12.70
C GLU A 233 -10.44 10.26 -11.49
N LEU A 234 -11.11 9.78 -10.44
CA LEU A 234 -10.43 9.21 -9.26
C LEU A 234 -9.54 8.04 -9.65
N GLN A 235 -10.06 7.14 -10.50
CA GLN A 235 -9.29 5.99 -10.98
C GLN A 235 -8.09 6.40 -11.84
N THR A 236 -8.23 7.43 -12.68
CA THR A 236 -7.08 7.95 -13.45
C THR A 236 -6.03 8.63 -12.57
N LEU A 237 -6.44 9.29 -11.48
CA LEU A 237 -5.50 9.93 -10.54
C LEU A 237 -4.69 8.88 -9.78
N GLU A 238 -5.33 7.78 -9.36
CA GLU A 238 -4.68 6.63 -8.71
C GLU A 238 -3.66 5.94 -9.63
N GLU A 239 -3.98 5.79 -10.92
CA GLU A 239 -3.06 5.24 -11.91
C GLU A 239 -1.85 6.14 -12.17
N THR A 240 -2.02 7.47 -12.14
CA THR A 240 -0.90 8.41 -12.32
C THR A 240 -0.02 8.53 -11.08
N ASP A 241 -0.58 8.53 -9.87
CA ASP A 241 0.19 8.61 -8.61
C ASP A 241 1.06 7.35 -8.41
N SER A 242 0.54 6.19 -8.82
CA SER A 242 1.31 4.93 -8.80
C SER A 242 2.53 4.95 -9.73
N SER A 243 2.52 5.78 -10.78
CA SER A 243 3.65 5.92 -11.71
C SER A 243 4.71 6.92 -11.27
N GLU A 244 4.37 7.86 -10.37
CA GLU A 244 5.29 8.90 -9.88
C GLU A 244 6.02 8.50 -8.57
N GLN A 245 5.51 7.53 -7.81
CA GLN A 245 6.17 7.03 -6.60
C GLN A 245 7.39 6.14 -6.87
N ASP A 246 7.47 5.48 -8.02
CA ASP A 246 8.64 4.66 -8.37
C ASP A 246 9.87 5.49 -8.81
N ASP A 247 9.72 6.80 -9.07
CA ASP A 247 10.76 7.65 -9.68
C ASP A 247 11.46 8.61 -8.69
N GLN A 248 11.15 8.51 -7.38
CA GLN A 248 11.58 9.48 -6.36
C GLN A 248 12.49 8.93 -5.25
N THR A 249 12.98 7.69 -5.35
CA THR A 249 13.96 7.13 -4.40
C THR A 249 15.43 7.30 -4.79
N ASP A 250 15.76 7.77 -6.00
CA ASP A 250 17.15 7.72 -6.52
C ASP A 250 17.85 9.08 -6.73
N LYS A 251 17.42 10.16 -6.08
CA LYS A 251 18.07 11.49 -6.25
C LYS A 251 18.41 12.23 -4.97
N THR A 252 19.02 11.57 -3.99
CA THR A 252 19.84 12.27 -3.00
C THR A 252 20.96 11.36 -2.51
N THR A 253 22.13 11.44 -3.13
CA THR A 253 23.47 11.50 -2.49
C THR A 253 24.54 11.41 -3.57
N SER A 254 24.99 12.56 -4.10
CA SER A 254 26.39 12.77 -4.50
C SER A 254 26.60 14.12 -5.17
N HIS A 255 27.45 14.93 -4.52
CA HIS A 255 28.43 15.89 -5.06
C HIS A 255 28.33 17.32 -4.51
N THR A 256 29.16 17.59 -3.51
CA THR A 256 29.88 18.87 -3.45
C THR A 256 31.32 18.54 -3.07
N LEU A 257 32.21 18.65 -4.07
CA LEU A 257 33.66 18.62 -3.91
C LEU A 257 34.14 20.05 -3.66
N HIS A 258 34.97 20.25 -2.64
CA HIS A 258 35.86 21.40 -2.54
C HIS A 258 37.30 20.87 -2.41
N TYR A 259 38.14 21.30 -3.34
CA TYR A 259 39.59 21.09 -3.38
C TYR A 259 40.28 21.94 -2.33
N ASP A 260 41.35 21.41 -1.70
CA ASP A 260 42.62 22.10 -1.47
C ASP A 260 43.73 21.07 -1.13
N ASP A 261 44.92 21.33 -1.66
CA ASP A 261 46.24 20.65 -1.54
C ASP A 261 47.26 21.76 -1.11
N PRO A 262 48.52 21.56 -0.61
CA PRO A 262 49.38 20.34 -0.51
C PRO A 262 50.11 20.10 0.83
N GLY A 263 50.79 18.93 0.94
CA GLY A 263 51.86 18.73 1.93
C GLY A 263 52.49 17.32 2.05
N ASN A 264 53.49 17.04 1.20
CA ASN A 264 54.77 16.31 1.41
C ASN A 264 54.86 14.96 2.17
N ASP A 265 55.36 13.91 1.48
CA ASP A 265 56.60 13.11 1.73
C ASP A 265 56.52 11.61 1.33
N LYS A 266 57.42 11.22 0.39
CA LYS A 266 58.27 10.00 0.23
C LYS A 266 57.69 8.62 0.63
N GLU A 267 57.85 7.50 -0.10
CA GLU A 267 59.05 6.94 -0.76
C GLU A 267 58.67 5.70 -1.63
N ASN A 268 59.39 5.46 -2.75
CA ASN A 268 59.83 4.19 -3.39
C ASN A 268 58.94 2.90 -3.37
N SER A 269 58.84 2.04 -4.40
CA SER A 269 59.77 1.68 -5.48
C SER A 269 59.09 0.77 -6.55
N MET A 270 59.65 0.81 -7.77
CA MET A 270 59.73 -0.24 -8.81
C MET A 270 58.55 -0.60 -9.74
N LEU A 271 58.74 -0.19 -11.01
CA LEU A 271 58.20 -0.73 -12.28
C LEU A 271 59.25 -1.70 -12.92
N PRO A 272 59.17 -2.23 -14.19
CA PRO A 272 58.11 -2.33 -15.24
C PRO A 272 58.14 -3.74 -15.96
N PRO A 273 57.83 -3.97 -17.28
CA PRO A 273 56.88 -3.35 -18.25
C PRO A 273 56.04 -4.36 -19.10
N SER A 274 55.01 -3.84 -19.79
CA SER A 274 54.79 -3.92 -21.27
C SER A 274 53.34 -4.22 -21.70
N GLY A 275 52.78 -3.35 -22.55
CA GLY A 275 51.56 -3.63 -23.32
C GLY A 275 50.72 -2.41 -23.73
N VAL A 276 51.29 -1.55 -24.57
CA VAL A 276 50.74 -0.39 -25.32
C VAL A 276 49.22 -0.35 -25.57
N VAL A 277 48.58 0.79 -25.29
CA VAL A 277 47.26 1.22 -25.77
C VAL A 277 47.45 2.46 -26.66
N PRO A 278 46.77 2.60 -27.82
CA PRO A 278 46.53 3.90 -28.42
C PRO A 278 45.10 4.40 -28.12
N SER A 279 45.05 5.69 -27.80
CA SER A 279 43.87 6.48 -27.43
C SER A 279 42.95 6.81 -28.62
N GLN A 280 41.63 6.80 -28.42
CA GLN A 280 40.62 7.81 -28.87
C GLN A 280 39.21 7.21 -29.11
N LYS A 281 38.23 7.56 -28.25
CA LYS A 281 37.06 8.42 -28.59
C LYS A 281 36.03 8.39 -27.45
N VAL A 282 35.69 9.58 -26.98
CA VAL A 282 34.64 9.87 -26.01
C VAL A 282 33.31 10.03 -26.74
N THR A 283 32.22 9.71 -26.04
CA THR A 283 30.80 10.07 -26.28
C THR A 283 30.01 9.32 -27.36
N GLU A 284 29.45 8.15 -27.02
CA GLU A 284 28.13 7.69 -27.55
C GLU A 284 27.27 6.85 -26.57
N ASP A 285 27.64 6.66 -25.29
CA ASP A 285 26.93 5.69 -24.43
C ASP A 285 25.75 6.21 -23.57
N ASN A 286 25.29 7.45 -23.77
CA ASN A 286 24.15 7.99 -23.01
C ASN A 286 22.84 8.01 -23.83
N VAL A 287 22.57 6.95 -24.60
CA VAL A 287 21.23 6.74 -25.17
C VAL A 287 20.42 5.97 -24.15
N ILE A 288 19.63 6.70 -23.35
CA ILE A 288 18.61 6.09 -22.50
C ILE A 288 17.60 5.36 -23.41
N ASP A 289 17.65 4.03 -23.36
CA ASP A 289 16.82 3.12 -24.16
C ASP A 289 15.34 3.16 -23.75
N ASN A 290 15.04 3.69 -22.55
CA ASN A 290 13.67 3.89 -22.10
C ASN A 290 13.04 5.14 -22.77
N PRO A 291 12.06 4.99 -23.68
CA PRO A 291 11.43 6.10 -24.37
C PRO A 291 10.63 7.04 -23.44
N TYR A 292 10.25 6.59 -22.24
CA TYR A 292 9.52 7.38 -21.25
C TYR A 292 10.42 8.30 -20.42
N LEU A 293 11.73 8.01 -20.35
CA LEU A 293 12.71 8.82 -19.62
C LEU A 293 13.43 9.85 -20.51
N ARG A 294 13.08 9.90 -21.82
CA ARG A 294 13.72 10.84 -22.74
C ARG A 294 13.18 12.26 -22.50
N PRO A 295 14.06 13.27 -22.37
CA PRO A 295 13.63 14.65 -22.26
C PRO A 295 12.76 15.06 -23.46
N VAL A 296 11.62 15.70 -23.18
CA VAL A 296 10.70 16.19 -24.22
C VAL A 296 11.41 17.24 -25.09
N LYS A 297 11.69 16.91 -26.35
CA LYS A 297 12.24 17.87 -27.33
C LYS A 297 11.14 18.86 -27.73
N LYS A 298 11.22 20.09 -27.25
CA LYS A 298 10.32 21.16 -27.68
C LYS A 298 10.57 21.50 -29.16
N PRO A 299 9.51 21.66 -29.98
CA PRO A 299 9.68 22.05 -31.39
C PRO A 299 10.33 23.42 -31.49
N LYS A 300 11.31 23.57 -32.40
CA LYS A 300 12.01 24.83 -32.64
C LYS A 300 11.06 25.83 -33.32
N VAL A 301 10.71 26.90 -32.61
CA VAL A 301 9.94 28.01 -33.18
C VAL A 301 10.78 28.72 -34.24
N ARG A 302 10.41 28.58 -35.52
CA ARG A 302 11.01 29.37 -36.60
C ARG A 302 10.48 30.80 -36.49
N ARG A 303 11.32 31.75 -36.07
CA ARG A 303 11.02 33.18 -36.25
C ARG A 303 10.98 33.46 -37.76
N LYS A 304 9.82 33.82 -38.30
CA LYS A 304 9.71 34.39 -39.65
C LYS A 304 10.40 35.76 -39.63
N LYS A 305 11.27 35.99 -40.61
CA LYS A 305 11.83 37.30 -40.96
C LYS A 305 10.89 37.97 -41.94
#